data_AF-A0A2S0JP95-F1
#
_entry.id   AF-A0A2S0JP95-F1
#
_cell.length_a   1.000
_cell.length_b   1.000
_cell.length_c   1.000
_cell.angle_alpha   90.00
_cell.angle_beta   90.00
_cell.angle_gamma   90.00
#
_symmetry.space_group_name_H-M   'P 1'
#
loop_
_entity.id
_entity.type
_entity.pdbx_description
1 polymer ?
#
loop_
_entity_poly.entity_id
_entity_poly.type
_entity_poly.pdbx_seq_one_letter_code
_entity_poly.pdbx_strand_id
1 'polypeptide(L)'
;MIEKVKVSREIAEAAEICSAFSRAMLISDVSSIYAGFTMADKSSTRLAKLLVKDNYELEDAIQICFGEYEVKETPVERFNYFYDKYSQSDILFKKDFLGGMLAVAEWFDLPVKGRE
;
A
#
# COMPACT_ATOMS: atom_id res chain seq x y z
N MET A 1 -18.43 -8.34 -10.99
CA MET A 1 -17.24 -8.11 -10.14
C MET A 1 -16.45 -6.99 -10.80
N ILE A 2 -16.12 -5.93 -10.07
CA ILE A 2 -15.18 -4.91 -10.54
C ILE A 2 -13.78 -5.50 -10.35
N GLU A 3 -12.96 -5.54 -11.40
CA GLU A 3 -11.57 -6.01 -11.27
C GLU A 3 -10.79 -5.02 -10.41
N LYS A 4 -10.01 -5.53 -9.44
CA LYS A 4 -9.20 -4.68 -8.57
C LYS A 4 -7.92 -4.29 -9.30
N VAL A 5 -7.65 -2.99 -9.34
CA VAL A 5 -6.38 -2.46 -9.86
C VAL A 5 -5.24 -2.96 -8.97
N LYS A 6 -4.18 -3.45 -9.60
CA LYS A 6 -3.01 -3.99 -8.91
C LYS A 6 -1.92 -2.93 -8.77
N VAL A 7 -1.65 -2.48 -7.55
CA VAL A 7 -0.71 -1.38 -7.25
C VAL A 7 0.54 -1.82 -6.51
N SER A 8 1.62 -1.06 -6.62
CA SER A 8 2.81 -1.26 -5.78
C SER A 8 2.54 -0.89 -4.31
N ARG A 9 3.35 -1.42 -3.39
CA ARG A 9 3.24 -1.08 -1.96
C ARG A 9 3.47 0.41 -1.69
N GLU A 10 4.37 1.05 -2.44
CA GLU A 10 4.61 2.50 -2.34
C GLU A 10 3.35 3.33 -2.67
N ILE A 11 2.56 2.89 -3.65
CA ILE A 11 1.29 3.54 -4.02
C ILE A 11 0.24 3.31 -2.93
N ALA A 12 0.18 2.09 -2.39
CA ALA A 12 -0.75 1.75 -1.30
C ALA A 12 -0.49 2.59 -0.05
N GLU A 13 0.77 2.69 0.38
CA GLU A 13 1.17 3.51 1.54
C GLU A 13 0.87 4.99 1.32
N ALA A 14 1.17 5.53 0.13
CA ALA A 14 0.86 6.91 -0.20
C ALA A 14 -0.65 7.18 -0.22
N ALA A 15 -1.44 6.25 -0.75
CA ALA A 15 -2.90 6.32 -0.76
C ALA A 15 -3.49 6.22 0.66
N GLU A 16 -2.95 5.35 1.51
CA GLU A 16 -3.38 5.21 2.91
C GLU A 16 -3.12 6.51 3.70
N ILE A 17 -1.92 7.09 3.58
CA ILE A 17 -1.59 8.39 4.17
C ILE A 17 -2.57 9.44 3.67
N CYS A 18 -2.80 9.53 2.35
CA CYS A 18 -3.78 10.46 1.79
C CYS A 18 -5.19 10.22 2.33
N SER A 19 -5.63 8.97 2.49
CA SER A 19 -6.97 8.62 3.01
C SER A 19 -7.17 9.08 4.46
N ALA A 20 -6.12 9.01 5.30
CA ALA A 20 -6.14 9.50 6.67
C ALA A 20 -6.29 11.03 6.75
N PHE A 21 -5.88 11.75 5.71
CA PHE A 21 -6.04 13.21 5.60
C PHE A 21 -7.39 13.66 5.00
N SER A 22 -8.18 12.78 4.37
CA SER A 22 -9.12 13.16 3.31
C SER A 22 -10.63 13.08 3.62
N ARG A 23 -11.14 13.78 4.62
CA ARG A 23 -12.56 14.27 4.54
C ARG A 23 -12.65 15.77 4.36
N ALA A 24 -11.80 16.53 5.05
CA ALA A 24 -11.79 17.99 4.94
C ALA A 24 -10.99 18.50 3.72
N MET A 25 -9.85 17.86 3.39
CA MET A 25 -9.02 18.30 2.26
C MET A 25 -9.63 17.97 0.90
N LEU A 26 -10.38 16.87 0.75
CA LEU A 26 -11.04 16.54 -0.52
C LEU A 26 -12.08 17.60 -0.94
N ILE A 27 -12.81 18.20 0.02
CA ILE A 27 -13.75 19.31 -0.24
C ILE A 27 -12.99 20.58 -0.65
N SER A 28 -11.84 20.82 -0.05
CA SER A 28 -10.96 21.96 -0.35
C SER A 28 -10.27 21.81 -1.71
N ASP A 29 -9.80 20.61 -2.06
CA ASP A 29 -9.01 20.35 -3.27
C ASP A 29 -9.87 20.25 -4.53
N VAL A 30 -11.11 19.75 -4.43
CA VAL A 30 -12.08 19.83 -5.54
C VAL A 30 -12.45 21.28 -5.83
N SER A 31 -12.59 22.11 -4.80
CA SER A 31 -12.86 23.55 -4.95
C SER A 31 -11.67 24.31 -5.55
N SER A 32 -10.44 23.88 -5.23
CA SER A 32 -9.21 24.56 -5.67
C SER A 32 -8.79 24.17 -7.10
N ILE A 33 -9.09 22.94 -7.56
CA ILE A 33 -8.92 22.53 -8.96
C ILE A 33 -9.82 23.34 -9.90
N TYR A 34 -11.04 23.71 -9.47
CA TYR A 34 -11.92 24.59 -10.24
C TYR A 34 -11.57 26.08 -10.14
N ALA A 35 -10.79 26.50 -9.13
CA ALA A 35 -10.47 27.91 -8.84
C ALA A 35 -8.99 28.30 -9.06
N GLY A 36 -8.12 27.36 -9.43
CA GLY A 36 -6.73 27.64 -9.83
C GLY A 36 -5.74 27.92 -8.70
N PHE A 37 -5.95 27.41 -7.48
CA PHE A 37 -5.00 27.56 -6.37
C PHE A 37 -4.42 26.22 -5.92
N THR A 38 -3.10 26.11 -5.82
CA THR A 38 -2.41 24.89 -5.34
C THR A 38 -2.02 25.03 -3.87
N MET A 39 -2.76 24.35 -2.98
CA MET A 39 -2.29 23.92 -1.65
C MET A 39 -2.28 22.39 -1.65
N ALA A 40 -1.60 21.78 -2.63
CA ALA A 40 -1.47 20.32 -2.66
C ALA A 40 -0.48 19.88 -1.57
N ASP A 41 -0.95 19.04 -0.64
CA ASP A 41 -0.10 18.43 0.36
C ASP A 41 1.07 17.65 -0.29
N LYS A 42 2.20 17.56 0.43
CA LYS A 42 3.37 16.82 -0.09
C LYS A 42 3.05 15.35 -0.38
N SER A 43 2.10 14.77 0.36
CA SER A 43 1.67 13.38 0.22
C SER A 43 0.81 13.17 -1.03
N SER A 44 -0.12 14.08 -1.33
CA SER A 44 -0.92 14.01 -2.56
C SER A 44 -0.07 14.26 -3.81
N THR A 45 0.91 15.17 -3.72
CA THR A 45 1.91 15.36 -4.78
C THR A 45 2.78 14.11 -4.99
N ARG A 46 3.13 13.41 -3.91
CA ARG A 46 3.88 12.14 -3.98
C ARG A 46 3.05 11.04 -4.64
N LEU A 47 1.78 10.87 -4.24
CA LEU A 47 0.88 9.89 -4.85
C LEU A 47 0.69 10.16 -6.34
N ALA A 48 0.41 11.41 -6.73
CA ALA A 48 0.25 11.80 -8.14
C ALA A 48 1.50 11.48 -8.97
N LYS A 49 2.71 11.74 -8.43
CA LYS A 49 3.97 11.39 -9.10
C LYS A 49 4.14 9.88 -9.29
N LEU A 50 3.76 9.07 -8.31
CA LEU A 50 3.85 7.61 -8.39
C LEU A 50 2.86 7.06 -9.42
N LEU A 51 1.64 7.57 -9.46
CA LEU A 51 0.63 7.16 -10.44
C LEU A 51 1.06 7.46 -11.88
N VAL A 52 1.65 8.64 -12.10
CA VAL A 52 2.20 9.02 -13.42
C VAL A 52 3.43 8.18 -13.79
N LYS A 53 4.34 7.95 -12.83
CA LYS A 53 5.55 7.14 -13.04
C LYS A 53 5.21 5.71 -13.49
N ASP A 54 4.18 5.13 -12.89
CA ASP A 54 3.76 3.75 -13.16
C ASP A 54 2.76 3.66 -14.33
N ASN A 55 2.48 4.77 -15.03
CA ASN A 55 1.59 4.88 -16.19
C ASN A 55 0.16 4.36 -15.95
N TYR A 56 -0.42 4.65 -14.78
CA TYR A 56 -1.82 4.34 -14.56
C TYR A 56 -2.72 5.22 -15.42
N GLU A 57 -3.73 4.61 -16.02
CA GLU A 57 -4.82 5.34 -16.69
C GLU A 57 -5.63 6.14 -15.67
N LEU A 58 -6.37 7.15 -16.16
CA LEU A 58 -7.17 8.02 -15.29
C LEU A 58 -8.21 7.23 -14.48
N GLU A 59 -8.84 6.22 -15.09
CA GLU A 59 -9.83 5.37 -14.43
C GLU A 59 -9.20 4.56 -13.28
N ASP A 60 -8.03 3.97 -13.52
CA ASP A 60 -7.28 3.24 -12.50
C ASP A 60 -6.83 4.15 -11.36
N ALA A 61 -6.33 5.35 -11.68
CA ALA A 61 -5.93 6.34 -10.70
C ALA A 61 -7.10 6.78 -9.80
N ILE A 62 -8.30 6.93 -10.36
CA ILE A 62 -9.53 7.22 -9.61
C ILE A 62 -9.88 6.04 -8.69
N GLN A 63 -9.81 4.80 -9.20
CA GLN A 63 -10.06 3.61 -8.39
C GLN A 63 -9.05 3.45 -7.25
N ILE A 64 -7.78 3.82 -7.45
CA ILE A 64 -6.75 3.78 -6.39
C ILE A 64 -7.03 4.83 -5.30
N CYS A 65 -7.47 6.03 -5.69
CA CYS A 65 -7.72 7.12 -4.75
C CYS A 65 -9.04 6.97 -3.96
N PHE A 66 -10.07 6.40 -4.59
CA PHE A 66 -11.45 6.43 -4.07
C PHE A 66 -12.12 5.06 -3.98
N GLY A 67 -11.52 4.02 -4.57
CA GLY A 67 -12.05 2.66 -4.63
C GLY A 67 -11.16 1.64 -3.94
N GLU A 68 -11.37 0.36 -4.28
CA GLU A 68 -10.56 -0.74 -3.78
C GLU A 68 -9.48 -1.16 -4.80
N TYR A 69 -8.27 -1.43 -4.29
CA TYR A 69 -7.14 -1.93 -5.05
C TYR A 69 -6.51 -3.15 -4.37
N GLU A 70 -5.67 -3.88 -5.10
CA GLU A 70 -4.87 -4.99 -4.58
C GLU A 70 -3.39 -4.62 -4.63
N VAL A 71 -2.66 -4.81 -3.54
CA VAL A 71 -1.21 -4.55 -3.55
C VAL A 71 -0.51 -5.75 -4.20
N LYS A 72 0.22 -5.49 -5.29
CA LYS A 72 1.20 -6.42 -5.85
C LYS A 72 2.38 -6.49 -4.89
N GLU A 73 2.40 -7.57 -4.11
CA GLU A 73 3.51 -7.90 -3.23
C GLU A 73 4.13 -9.20 -3.71
N THR A 74 5.45 -9.21 -3.84
CA THR A 74 6.18 -10.47 -3.97
C THR A 74 5.95 -11.32 -2.71
N PRO A 75 6.02 -12.66 -2.81
CA PRO A 75 5.95 -13.53 -1.65
C PRO A 75 6.94 -13.13 -0.54
N VAL A 76 8.12 -12.63 -0.92
CA VAL A 76 9.16 -12.13 -0.01
C VAL A 76 8.71 -10.86 0.73
N GLU A 77 8.17 -9.86 0.03
CA GLU A 77 7.69 -8.61 0.64
C GLU A 77 6.49 -8.84 1.56
N ARG A 78 5.61 -9.76 1.17
CA ARG A 78 4.46 -10.16 1.98
C ARG A 78 4.90 -10.92 3.23
N PHE A 79 5.90 -11.80 3.09
CA PHE A 79 6.52 -12.48 4.21
C PHE A 79 7.14 -11.49 5.19
N ASN A 80 8.00 -10.61 4.70
CA ASN A 80 8.76 -9.67 5.54
C ASN A 80 7.83 -8.73 6.31
N TYR A 81 6.70 -8.33 5.73
CA TYR A 81 5.66 -7.57 6.43
C TYR A 81 5.11 -8.33 7.66
N PHE A 82 4.72 -9.60 7.49
CA PHE A 82 4.20 -10.39 8.60
C PHE A 82 5.28 -10.73 9.63
N TYR A 83 6.52 -10.92 9.18
CA TYR A 83 7.67 -11.08 10.05
C TYR A 83 7.88 -9.86 10.95
N ASP A 84 7.95 -8.67 10.36
CA ASP A 84 8.12 -7.42 11.11
C ASP A 84 6.93 -7.19 12.08
N LYS A 85 5.71 -7.54 11.66
CA LYS A 85 4.49 -7.39 12.47
C LYS A 85 4.39 -8.34 13.66
N TYR A 86 4.90 -9.57 13.54
CA TYR A 86 4.65 -10.63 14.51
C TYR A 86 5.89 -11.14 15.26
N SER A 87 7.10 -10.84 14.79
CA SER A 87 8.36 -11.29 15.38
C SER A 87 8.52 -10.95 16.87
N GLN A 88 7.94 -9.82 17.31
CA GLN A 88 8.00 -9.38 18.71
C GLN A 88 6.72 -9.67 19.50
N SER A 89 5.77 -10.43 18.94
CA SER A 89 4.48 -10.63 19.61
C SER A 89 4.54 -11.74 20.64
N ASP A 90 4.03 -11.49 21.84
CA ASP A 90 3.89 -12.52 22.90
C ASP A 90 2.63 -13.41 22.76
N ILE A 91 1.83 -13.18 21.73
CA ILE A 91 0.63 -13.97 21.48
C ILE A 91 1.03 -15.27 20.77
N LEU A 92 0.76 -16.41 21.40
CA LEU A 92 1.13 -17.75 20.91
C LEU A 92 0.74 -17.99 19.45
N PHE A 93 -0.52 -17.68 19.09
CA PHE A 93 -1.00 -17.82 17.70
C PHE A 93 -0.14 -17.07 16.68
N LYS A 94 0.34 -15.86 17.02
CA LYS A 94 1.18 -15.06 16.11
C LYS A 94 2.58 -15.66 15.96
N LYS A 95 3.13 -16.27 17.03
CA LYS A 95 4.40 -17.01 16.98
C LYS A 95 4.27 -18.27 16.12
N ASP A 96 3.21 -19.05 16.31
CA ASP A 96 2.95 -20.27 15.53
C ASP A 96 2.72 -19.97 14.05
N PHE A 97 1.95 -18.91 13.77
CA PHE A 97 1.77 -18.41 12.41
C PHE A 97 3.10 -18.05 11.75
N LEU A 98 3.96 -17.32 12.47
CA LEU A 98 5.28 -16.93 11.96
C LEU A 98 6.19 -18.15 11.74
N GLY A 99 6.17 -19.12 12.65
CA GLY A 99 6.89 -20.38 12.50
C GLY A 99 6.45 -21.18 11.28
N GLY A 100 5.14 -21.27 11.03
CA GLY A 100 4.58 -21.90 9.83
C GLY A 100 5.02 -21.18 8.55
N MET A 101 5.05 -19.84 8.56
CA MET A 101 5.56 -19.07 7.43
C MET A 101 7.04 -19.35 7.18
N LEU A 102 7.89 -19.34 8.21
CA LEU A 102 9.33 -19.59 8.09
C LEU A 102 9.61 -20.96 7.44
N ALA A 103 8.87 -22.00 7.82
CA ALA A 103 8.98 -23.32 7.21
C ALA A 103 8.61 -23.33 5.72
N VAL A 104 7.57 -22.58 5.32
CA VAL A 104 7.21 -22.44 3.91
C VAL A 104 8.30 -21.67 3.15
N ALA A 105 8.83 -20.59 3.73
CA ALA A 105 9.92 -19.84 3.10
C ALA A 105 11.20 -20.68 2.94
N GLU A 106 11.47 -21.57 3.89
CA GLU A 106 12.54 -22.56 3.78
C GLU A 106 12.31 -23.55 2.64
N TRP A 107 11.09 -24.11 2.55
CA TRP A 107 10.74 -25.06 1.48
C TRP A 107 10.97 -24.48 0.08
N PHE A 108 10.60 -23.21 -0.12
CA PHE A 108 10.70 -22.52 -1.41
C PHE A 108 12.00 -21.75 -1.62
N ASP A 109 12.99 -21.90 -0.72
CA ASP A 109 14.26 -21.18 -0.73
C ASP A 109 14.11 -19.66 -0.92
N LEU A 110 13.14 -19.07 -0.20
CA LEU A 110 12.87 -17.64 -0.30
C LEU A 110 13.85 -16.84 0.57
N PRO A 111 14.46 -15.75 0.04
CA PRO A 111 15.36 -14.88 0.78
C PRO A 111 14.56 -13.92 1.68
N VAL A 112 14.12 -14.42 2.83
CA VAL A 112 13.26 -13.70 3.78
C VAL A 112 13.97 -13.44 5.12
N LYS A 113 13.53 -12.41 5.85
CA LYS A 113 14.05 -12.07 7.18
C LYS A 113 13.87 -13.23 8.17
N GLY A 114 14.82 -13.38 9.10
CA GLY A 114 14.81 -14.44 10.12
C GLY A 114 15.43 -15.77 9.70
N ARG A 115 15.98 -15.85 8.48
CA ARG A 115 16.80 -16.96 7.98
C ARG A 115 18.28 -16.59 7.74
N GLU A 116 18.65 -15.33 7.99
CA GLU A 116 20.03 -14.81 7.87
C GLU A 116 20.87 -15.10 9.12
#